data_AF-A0A945DDA2-F1
#
_entry.id   AF-A0A945DDA2-F1
#
_cell.length_a   1.000
_cell.length_b   1.000
_cell.length_c   1.000
_cell.angle_alpha   90.00
_cell.angle_beta   90.00
_cell.angle_gamma   90.00
#
_symmetry.space_group_name_H-M   'P 1'
#
loop_
_entity.id
_entity.type
_entity.pdbx_description
1 polymer ?
#
loop_
_entity_poly.entity_id
_entity_poly.type
_entity_poly.pdbx_seq_one_letter_code
_entity_poly.pdbx_strand_id
1 'polypeptide(L)'
;MRRIHKKVGIILAPFFIILSISGIILLFRKTELYGKETKSFLVSLHTWEIIMPYLGIILGLGLLFMSLSGIYMYFKSNKKSITK
;
A
#
# COMPACT_ATOMS: atom_id res chain seq x y z
N MET A 1 -11.75 -15.35 5.86
CA MET A 1 -11.19 -13.97 5.96
C MET A 1 -9.84 -13.87 6.65
N ARG A 2 -9.68 -14.19 7.95
CA ARG A 2 -8.41 -13.95 8.69
C ARG A 2 -7.16 -14.62 8.08
N ARG A 3 -7.27 -15.85 7.56
CA ARG A 3 -6.16 -16.54 6.88
C ARG A 3 -5.81 -15.91 5.52
N ILE A 4 -6.82 -15.49 4.75
CA ILE A 4 -6.64 -14.87 3.43
C ILE A 4 -5.99 -13.49 3.57
N HIS A 5 -6.51 -12.64 4.46
CA HIS A 5 -5.92 -11.33 4.77
C HIS A 5 -4.44 -11.45 5.14
N LYS A 6 -4.07 -12.40 6.01
CA LYS A 6 -2.66 -12.63 6.38
C LYS A 6 -1.79 -13.01 5.17
N LYS A 7 -2.24 -13.96 4.34
CA LYS A 7 -1.48 -14.41 3.17
C LYS A 7 -1.28 -13.29 2.15
N VAL A 8 -2.38 -12.60 1.79
CA VAL A 8 -2.35 -11.47 0.86
C VAL A 8 -1.48 -10.35 1.42
N GLY A 9 -1.61 -10.06 2.72
CA GLY A 9 -0.79 -9.05 3.39
C GLY A 9 0.70 -9.34 3.34
N ILE A 10 1.13 -10.59 3.59
CA ILE A 10 2.56 -10.96 3.53
C ILE A 10 3.11 -10.79 2.11
N ILE A 11 2.33 -11.17 1.09
CA ILE A 11 2.75 -11.07 -0.32
C ILE A 11 2.84 -9.60 -0.77
N LEU A 12 1.86 -8.77 -0.39
CA LEU A 12 1.78 -7.38 -0.84
C LEU A 12 2.57 -6.39 0.03
N ALA A 13 2.88 -6.75 1.28
CA ALA A 13 3.63 -5.92 2.23
C ALA A 13 4.93 -5.31 1.64
N PRO A 14 5.85 -6.07 1.02
CA PRO A 14 7.08 -5.47 0.49
C PRO A 14 6.79 -4.38 -0.54
N PHE A 15 5.80 -4.60 -1.42
CA PHE A 15 5.39 -3.61 -2.42
C PHE A 15 4.78 -2.37 -1.78
N PHE A 16 3.90 -2.54 -0.78
CA PHE A 16 3.30 -1.42 -0.07
C PHE A 16 4.30 -0.62 0.77
N ILE A 17 5.33 -1.28 1.33
CA ILE A 17 6.39 -0.60 2.06
C ILE A 17 7.18 0.30 1.11
N ILE A 18 7.63 -0.23 -0.04
CA ILE A 18 8.38 0.55 -1.03
C ILE A 18 7.54 1.71 -1.56
N LEU A 19 6.27 1.46 -1.91
CA LEU A 19 5.34 2.49 -2.36
C LEU A 19 5.08 3.56 -1.30
N SER A 20 4.94 3.17 -0.04
CA SER A 20 4.70 4.12 1.05
C SER A 20 5.93 5.00 1.29
N ILE A 21 7.13 4.40 1.31
CA ILE A 21 8.38 5.14 1.49
C ILE A 21 8.58 6.12 0.33
N SER A 22 8.45 5.66 -0.92
CA SER A 22 8.59 6.53 -2.09
C SER A 22 7.53 7.63 -2.09
N GLY A 23 6.28 7.31 -1.73
CA GLY A 23 5.18 8.28 -1.60
C GLY A 23 5.44 9.36 -0.55
N ILE A 24 5.94 8.97 0.63
CA ILE A 24 6.30 9.90 1.71
C ILE A 24 7.41 10.86 1.24
N ILE A 25 8.46 10.34 0.61
CA ILE A 25 9.56 11.17 0.07
C ILE A 25 9.04 12.10 -1.03
N LEU A 26 8.08 11.65 -1.84
CA LEU A 26 7.44 12.47 -2.89
C LEU A 26 6.57 13.61 -2.35
N LEU A 27 6.12 13.58 -1.09
CA LEU A 27 5.45 14.73 -0.47
C LEU A 27 6.36 15.97 -0.44
N PHE A 28 7.66 15.75 -0.33
CA PHE A 28 8.68 16.79 -0.31
C PHE A 28 9.21 17.16 -1.71
N ARG A 29 8.55 16.73 -2.80
CA ARG A 29 9.00 17.00 -4.18
C ARG A 29 9.09 18.48 -4.59
N LYS A 30 8.62 19.39 -3.73
CA LYS A 30 8.65 20.85 -3.92
C LYS A 30 9.72 21.54 -3.06
N THR A 31 10.37 20.83 -2.14
CA THR A 31 11.30 21.44 -1.16
C THR A 31 12.77 21.32 -1.59
N GLU A 32 13.05 21.01 -2.86
CA GLU A 32 14.40 20.86 -3.44
C GLU A 32 15.36 19.91 -2.70
N LEU A 33 14.86 19.04 -1.81
CA LEU A 33 15.68 18.11 -1.01
C LEU A 33 16.42 17.05 -1.85
N TYR A 34 16.01 16.84 -3.09
CA TYR A 34 16.63 15.90 -4.02
C TYR A 34 16.52 16.42 -5.45
N GLY A 35 17.49 16.01 -6.29
CA GLY A 35 17.58 16.45 -7.67
C GLY A 35 16.43 15.97 -8.56
N LYS A 36 16.32 16.56 -9.76
CA LYS A 36 15.30 16.20 -10.76
C LYS A 36 15.34 14.73 -11.16
N GLU A 37 16.53 14.13 -11.19
CA GLU A 37 16.72 12.72 -11.52
C GLU A 37 16.11 11.81 -10.45
N THR A 38 16.46 12.01 -9.17
CA THR A 38 15.88 11.27 -8.04
C THR A 38 14.36 11.44 -7.98
N LYS A 39 13.86 12.64 -8.29
CA LYS A 39 12.43 12.92 -8.39
C LYS A 39 11.75 12.07 -9.47
N SER A 40 12.33 12.05 -10.67
CA SER A 40 11.81 11.26 -11.79
C SER A 40 11.81 9.77 -11.46
N PHE A 41 12.89 9.28 -10.87
CA PHE A 41 13.01 7.90 -10.42
C PHE A 41 11.94 7.54 -9.37
N LEU A 42 11.78 8.35 -8.33
CA LEU A 42 10.76 8.13 -7.29
C LEU A 42 9.34 8.16 -7.85
N VAL A 43 9.03 9.09 -8.76
CA VAL A 43 7.73 9.13 -9.44
C VAL A 43 7.54 7.83 -10.21
N SER A 44 8.48 7.44 -11.05
CA SER A 44 8.38 6.24 -11.89
C SER A 44 8.27 4.94 -11.08
N LEU A 45 8.93 4.84 -9.92
CA LEU A 45 8.77 3.74 -8.97
C LEU A 45 7.39 3.74 -8.31
N HIS A 46 6.88 4.91 -7.92
CA HIS A 46 5.60 5.03 -7.24
C HIS A 46 4.42 4.80 -8.19
N THR A 47 4.53 5.24 -9.45
CA THR A 47 3.51 5.07 -10.49
C THR A 47 3.60 3.72 -11.20
N TRP A 48 4.64 2.93 -10.94
CA TRP A 48 4.93 1.66 -11.63
C TRP A 48 5.06 1.80 -13.15
N GLU A 49 5.40 3.01 -13.64
CA GLU A 49 5.61 3.30 -15.07
C GLU A 49 6.67 2.42 -15.71
N ILE A 50 7.71 2.06 -14.94
CA ILE A 50 8.84 1.26 -15.43
C ILE A 50 8.43 -0.17 -15.81
N ILE A 51 7.45 -0.75 -15.10
CA ILE A 51 7.19 -2.20 -15.18
C ILE A 51 5.92 -2.47 -15.97
N MET A 52 4.76 -1.94 -15.55
CA MET A 52 3.50 -2.02 -16.30
C MET A 52 2.39 -1.25 -15.56
N PRO A 53 1.56 -0.45 -16.26
CA PRO A 53 0.48 0.32 -15.63
C PRO A 53 -0.54 -0.56 -14.86
N TYR A 54 -0.70 -1.83 -15.27
CA TYR A 54 -1.62 -2.77 -14.63
C TYR A 54 -1.18 -3.21 -13.22
N LEU A 55 0.12 -3.17 -12.91
CA LEU A 55 0.63 -3.51 -11.57
C LEU A 55 0.14 -2.51 -10.52
N GLY A 56 0.10 -1.22 -10.85
CA GLY A 56 -0.45 -0.18 -9.99
C GLY A 56 -1.91 -0.45 -9.62
N ILE A 57 -2.72 -0.91 -10.59
CA ILE A 57 -4.13 -1.27 -10.36
C ILE A 57 -4.23 -2.49 -9.42
N ILE A 58 -3.43 -3.53 -9.66
CA ILE A 58 -3.43 -4.75 -8.83
C ILE A 58 -3.03 -4.41 -7.38
N LEU A 59 -1.97 -3.60 -7.21
CA LEU A 59 -1.52 -3.16 -5.89
C LEU A 59 -2.57 -2.26 -5.22
N GLY A 60 -3.19 -1.34 -5.96
CA GLY A 60 -4.28 -0.49 -5.46
C GLY A 60 -5.50 -1.30 -4.97
N LEU A 61 -5.95 -2.26 -5.78
CA LEU A 61 -7.03 -3.19 -5.39
C LEU A 61 -6.63 -4.06 -4.20
N GLY A 62 -5.39 -4.53 -4.17
CA GLY A 62 -4.83 -5.25 -3.04
C GLY A 62 -4.84 -4.42 -1.75
N LEU A 63 -4.48 -3.15 -1.83
CA LEU A 63 -4.48 -2.24 -0.68
C LEU A 63 -5.90 -1.99 -0.18
N LEU A 64 -6.84 -1.74 -1.10
CA LEU A 64 -8.26 -1.61 -0.77
C LEU A 64 -8.80 -2.87 -0.07
N PHE A 65 -8.52 -4.05 -0.62
CA PHE A 65 -8.89 -5.31 0.01
C PHE A 65 -8.30 -5.44 1.41
N MET A 66 -7.01 -5.14 1.59
CA MET A 66 -6.32 -5.24 2.87
C MET A 66 -6.93 -4.28 3.91
N SER A 67 -7.20 -3.03 3.55
CA SER A 67 -7.82 -2.04 4.42
C SER A 67 -9.24 -2.44 4.82
N LEU A 68 -10.10 -2.78 3.85
CA LEU A 68 -11.50 -3.15 4.11
C LEU A 68 -11.60 -4.44 4.94
N SER A 69 -10.82 -5.47 4.60
CA SER A 69 -10.83 -6.73 5.33
C SER A 69 -10.26 -6.59 6.75
N GLY A 70 -9.27 -5.72 6.97
CA GLY A 70 -8.76 -5.38 8.29
C GLY A 70 -9.82 -4.72 9.17
N ILE A 71 -10.49 -3.68 8.65
CA ILE A 71 -11.59 -2.98 9.34
C ILE A 71 -12.74 -3.95 9.66
N TYR A 72 -13.18 -4.75 8.69
CA TYR A 72 -14.22 -5.75 8.89
C TYR A 72 -13.88 -6.74 10.01
N MET A 73 -12.63 -7.22 10.06
CA MET A 73 -12.19 -8.14 11.10
C MET A 73 -12.14 -7.51 12.49
N TYR A 74 -11.76 -6.23 12.59
CA TYR A 74 -11.75 -5.49 13.86
C TYR A 74 -13.16 -5.43 14.46
N PHE A 75 -14.15 -4.98 13.69
CA PHE A 75 -15.54 -4.90 14.16
C PHE A 75 -16.15 -6.27 14.48
N LYS A 76 -15.86 -7.30 13.65
CA LYS A 76 -16.33 -8.67 13.92
C LYS A 76 -15.75 -9.24 15.21
N SER A 77 -14.47 -8.96 15.49
CA SER A 77 -13.82 -9.39 16.72
C SER A 77 -14.43 -8.69 17.94
N ASN A 78 -14.72 -7.39 17.82
CA ASN A 78 -15.31 -6.60 18.90
C ASN A 78 -16.74 -7.08 19.24
N LYS A 79 -17.58 -7.33 18.24
CA LYS A 79 -18.95 -7.81 18.45
C LYS A 79 -18.98 -9.16 19.20
N LYS A 80 -18.04 -10.06 18.93
CA LYS A 80 -17.93 -11.36 19.61
C LYS A 80 -17.49 -11.25 21.07
N SER A 81 -16.84 -10.15 21.47
CA SER A 81 -16.43 -9.89 22.86
C SER A 81 -17.56 -9.34 23.72
N ILE A 82 -18.58 -8.71 23.12
CA ILE A 82 -19.71 -8.10 23.84
C ILE A 82 -20.83 -9.12 24.09
N THR A 83 -20.90 -10.18 23.29
CA THR A 83 -21.93 -11.25 23.39
C THR A 83 -21.46 -12.49 24.17
N LYS A 84 -20.31 -12.41 24.84
CA LYS A 84 -19.73 -13.47 25.65
C LYS A 84 -19.71 -13.03 27.10
#